data_AF-A0A8T1WAH3-F1
#
_entry.id   AF-A0A8T1WAH3-F1
#
_cell.length_a   1.000
_cell.length_b   1.000
_cell.length_c   1.000
_cell.angle_alpha   90.00
_cell.angle_beta   90.00
_cell.angle_gamma   90.00
#
_symmetry.space_group_name_H-M   'P 1'
#
loop_
_entity.id
_entity.type
_entity.pdbx_description
1 polymer ?
#
loop_
_entity_poly.entity_id
_entity_poly.type
_entity_poly.pdbx_seq_one_letter_code
_entity_poly.pdbx_strand_id
1 'polypeptide(L)'
;MAEANCRLVPRLAFRGHGCRRSAQKQQAQPAKASAADDGRVEVVRPIPPGDTVLMAGAPYSPSVKHGTRREEDARHCIRRLRVHRSPGRHRSRTLGRRTSSGSAASRLIHQPAASVAITPAFQPPAMATQQQEVKTPVVDTLQSPAHNNNAGDYDHYQYQTQPDSAFKVDVAAHSQDVLKEEAEKGKPLKKFLWWRITKKQRIFAILGIVLVLLVVLVLIAWFVIVKAVFQHNVDKIKMSVNYLDINTITDQTTLSSELSLHLTHDLSMNARSDATTAKLLYGGSTFATFEFPALTINKGEQAYDLNITSNLFVTDAEAFSAMSTAVMDDVSVVFDTTADVKAHALGVSYGGLDFKRELTIEGFNNFRDPLTVIDHIDFWGCTDAGWTMDIDVNVTNISQMGLNGIGYLNLTLYINQDYLGYLSGLTPDVGVPRGLSQQTFRLFVDIDNHSHMVDMVTALIDNYVQYFITGESSDATDYTLFKDALAVMNMSIIYTDSTKRIDLNSSCDLVTLLTD
;
A
#
# COMPACT_ATOMS: atom_id res chain seq x y z
N MET A 1 45.23 -39.52 -15.50
CA MET A 1 44.62 -40.11 -16.70
C MET A 1 43.53 -39.16 -17.17
N ALA A 2 43.75 -38.52 -18.33
CA ALA A 2 42.86 -37.76 -19.24
C ALA A 2 41.67 -37.00 -18.61
N GLU A 3 41.56 -35.66 -18.56
CA GLU A 3 41.85 -34.59 -19.53
C GLU A 3 41.07 -34.70 -20.86
N ALA A 4 40.01 -33.88 -21.01
CA ALA A 4 39.57 -33.31 -22.29
C ALA A 4 38.56 -32.16 -22.08
N ASN A 5 39.05 -30.96 -22.38
CA ASN A 5 38.27 -29.76 -22.72
C ASN A 5 37.47 -29.97 -24.02
N CYS A 6 36.32 -29.29 -24.17
CA CYS A 6 36.00 -28.57 -25.41
C CYS A 6 34.80 -27.61 -25.24
N ARG A 7 35.08 -26.31 -25.39
CA ARG A 7 34.12 -25.26 -25.76
C ARG A 7 33.70 -25.44 -27.21
N LEU A 8 32.45 -25.11 -27.56
CA LEU A 8 32.09 -24.33 -28.75
C LEU A 8 30.59 -23.96 -28.75
N VAL A 9 30.34 -22.66 -28.80
CA VAL A 9 29.05 -22.04 -29.19
C VAL A 9 29.06 -21.92 -30.73
N PRO A 10 27.91 -22.02 -31.41
CA PRO A 10 27.44 -20.83 -32.12
C PRO A 10 25.91 -20.61 -32.07
N ARG A 11 25.56 -19.33 -32.08
CA ARG A 11 24.25 -18.76 -32.46
C ARG A 11 23.77 -19.31 -33.81
N LEU A 12 22.46 -19.50 -33.97
CA LEU A 12 21.74 -19.13 -35.19
C LEU A 12 20.24 -18.98 -34.93
N ALA A 13 19.72 -17.85 -35.39
CA ALA A 13 18.32 -17.48 -35.44
C ALA A 13 17.58 -18.30 -36.51
N PHE A 14 16.29 -18.58 -36.30
CA PHE A 14 15.36 -18.77 -37.40
C PHE A 14 13.98 -18.19 -37.11
N ARG A 15 13.45 -17.62 -38.18
CA ARG A 15 12.28 -16.79 -38.36
C ARG A 15 11.17 -17.67 -38.94
N GLY A 16 9.94 -17.55 -38.43
CA GLY A 16 8.68 -17.73 -39.16
C GLY A 16 8.25 -19.15 -39.54
N HIS A 17 7.06 -19.55 -39.10
CA HIS A 17 5.87 -19.60 -39.96
C HIS A 17 4.64 -20.04 -39.14
N GLY A 18 3.54 -19.31 -39.32
CA GLY A 18 2.27 -19.64 -38.71
C GLY A 18 1.62 -20.88 -39.31
N CYS A 19 0.78 -21.54 -38.53
CA CYS A 19 -0.16 -22.51 -39.03
C CYS A 19 -1.48 -22.43 -38.24
N ARG A 20 -2.53 -21.95 -38.92
CA ARG A 20 -3.94 -22.17 -38.56
C ARG A 20 -4.21 -23.67 -38.49
N ARG A 21 -5.03 -24.12 -37.53
CA ARG A 21 -6.06 -25.16 -37.73
C ARG A 21 -7.06 -25.19 -36.57
N SER A 22 -8.27 -24.77 -36.91
CA SER A 22 -9.55 -25.46 -36.76
C SER A 22 -9.87 -26.24 -35.48
N ALA A 23 -10.95 -25.78 -34.86
CA ALA A 23 -11.74 -26.43 -33.83
C ALA A 23 -12.20 -27.85 -34.20
N GLN A 24 -12.20 -28.74 -33.20
CA GLN A 24 -12.97 -29.97 -33.24
C GLN A 24 -13.69 -30.17 -31.91
N LYS A 25 -15.02 -30.18 -32.02
CA LYS A 25 -16.02 -30.34 -30.97
C LYS A 25 -16.12 -31.84 -30.66
N GLN A 26 -15.84 -32.27 -29.43
CA GLN A 26 -16.11 -33.63 -28.97
C GLN A 26 -17.31 -33.64 -28.02
N GLN A 27 -18.36 -34.32 -28.47
CA GLN A 27 -19.53 -34.73 -27.69
C GLN A 27 -19.13 -35.89 -26.77
N ALA A 28 -19.44 -35.76 -25.48
CA ALA A 28 -19.44 -36.87 -24.54
C ALA A 28 -20.85 -37.47 -24.45
N GLN A 29 -20.96 -38.78 -24.66
CA GLN A 29 -22.11 -39.60 -24.28
C GLN A 29 -21.83 -40.31 -22.96
N PRO A 30 -22.84 -40.55 -22.10
CA PRO A 30 -22.65 -41.10 -20.76
C PRO A 30 -22.65 -42.63 -20.74
N ALA A 31 -21.83 -43.18 -19.84
CA ALA A 31 -21.73 -44.61 -19.56
C ALA A 31 -22.91 -45.07 -18.67
N LYS A 32 -23.48 -46.21 -19.05
CA LYS A 32 -24.36 -47.05 -18.23
C LYS A 32 -23.53 -47.80 -17.19
N ALA A 33 -24.01 -47.87 -15.96
CA ALA A 33 -23.66 -48.94 -15.03
C ALA A 33 -24.89 -49.40 -14.23
N SER A 34 -24.89 -50.71 -13.99
CA SER A 34 -25.98 -51.58 -13.59
C SER A 34 -26.28 -51.55 -12.09
N ALA A 35 -27.53 -51.89 -11.77
CA ALA A 35 -28.14 -52.04 -10.46
C ALA A 35 -27.52 -53.11 -9.56
N ALA A 36 -27.62 -52.91 -8.23
CA ALA A 36 -28.52 -53.62 -7.31
C ALA A 36 -28.12 -53.27 -5.86
N ASP A 37 -29.05 -52.80 -5.02
CA ASP A 37 -29.59 -53.57 -3.88
C ASP A 37 -30.57 -52.72 -3.05
N ASP A 38 -31.40 -53.45 -2.32
CA ASP A 38 -32.70 -53.20 -1.70
C ASP A 38 -32.74 -52.20 -0.52
N GLY A 39 -33.92 -51.61 -0.26
CA GLY A 39 -34.19 -51.01 1.06
C GLY A 39 -35.09 -49.76 1.15
N ARG A 40 -36.40 -50.00 1.26
CA ARG A 40 -37.37 -49.29 2.13
C ARG A 40 -37.87 -47.89 1.71
N VAL A 41 -39.12 -47.90 1.24
CA VAL A 41 -39.97 -46.76 0.87
C VAL A 41 -40.63 -46.15 2.12
N GLU A 42 -40.47 -44.84 2.33
CA GLU A 42 -41.34 -44.03 3.17
C GLU A 42 -41.99 -42.94 2.30
N VAL A 43 -43.32 -42.89 2.33
CA VAL A 43 -44.17 -42.08 1.44
C VAL A 43 -44.39 -40.71 2.06
N VAL A 44 -43.85 -39.66 1.46
CA VAL A 44 -44.22 -38.25 1.77
C VAL A 44 -44.98 -37.66 0.58
N ARG A 45 -46.20 -37.21 0.84
CA ARG A 45 -47.12 -36.59 -0.13
C ARG A 45 -46.73 -35.13 -0.41
N PRO A 46 -46.98 -34.60 -1.63
CA PRO A 46 -46.73 -33.20 -1.95
C PRO A 46 -47.91 -32.29 -1.54
N ILE A 47 -47.57 -31.09 -1.06
CA ILE A 47 -48.49 -29.97 -0.80
C ILE A 47 -48.45 -29.02 -2.01
N PRO A 48 -49.59 -28.51 -2.51
CA PRO A 48 -49.65 -27.67 -3.72
C PRO A 48 -49.34 -26.18 -3.45
N PRO A 49 -49.03 -25.39 -4.49
CA PRO A 49 -48.76 -23.96 -4.37
C PRO A 49 -50.06 -23.14 -4.43
N GLY A 50 -50.15 -22.07 -3.63
CA GLY A 50 -51.28 -21.15 -3.63
C GLY A 50 -50.94 -19.78 -3.04
N ASP A 51 -50.89 -18.81 -3.95
CA ASP A 51 -51.37 -17.42 -3.89
C ASP A 51 -50.89 -16.38 -2.85
N THR A 52 -50.20 -15.39 -3.42
CA THR A 52 -50.17 -13.95 -3.17
C THR A 52 -51.40 -13.34 -2.51
N VAL A 53 -51.20 -12.58 -1.42
CA VAL A 53 -52.05 -11.45 -1.01
C VAL A 53 -51.18 -10.31 -0.44
N LEU A 54 -51.39 -9.10 -0.98
CA LEU A 54 -50.88 -7.81 -0.48
C LEU A 54 -51.30 -7.54 0.97
N MET A 55 -50.51 -6.76 1.73
CA MET A 55 -50.99 -5.52 2.37
C MET A 55 -49.83 -4.74 3.00
N ALA A 56 -49.99 -3.42 2.95
CA ALA A 56 -49.05 -2.36 3.30
C ALA A 56 -48.99 -2.05 4.81
N GLY A 57 -47.98 -1.25 5.21
CA GLY A 57 -48.18 -0.23 6.25
C GLY A 57 -47.08 -0.03 7.30
N ALA A 58 -46.09 0.81 6.96
CA ALA A 58 -45.62 1.98 7.73
C ALA A 58 -44.98 1.84 9.16
N PRO A 59 -44.19 2.86 9.61
CA PRO A 59 -42.91 2.66 10.28
C PRO A 59 -42.89 3.07 11.77
N TYR A 60 -41.83 2.65 12.49
CA TYR A 60 -41.50 3.12 13.83
C TYR A 60 -40.26 4.04 13.82
N SER A 61 -40.44 5.28 14.28
CA SER A 61 -39.39 6.22 14.69
C SER A 61 -38.94 5.95 16.13
N PRO A 62 -37.69 6.27 16.51
CA PRO A 62 -37.34 6.56 17.89
C PRO A 62 -37.19 8.08 18.12
N SER A 63 -37.89 8.57 19.16
CA SER A 63 -37.80 9.95 19.65
C SER A 63 -36.92 10.01 20.90
N VAL A 64 -36.09 11.05 20.92
CA VAL A 64 -35.18 11.49 21.99
C VAL A 64 -35.96 11.94 23.24
N LYS A 65 -35.46 11.61 24.44
CA LYS A 65 -35.71 12.43 25.64
C LYS A 65 -34.46 12.56 26.52
N HIS A 66 -34.06 13.82 26.69
CA HIS A 66 -33.17 14.31 27.74
C HIS A 66 -33.75 14.07 29.14
N GLY A 67 -32.88 13.76 30.10
CA GLY A 67 -33.12 13.87 31.53
C GLY A 67 -31.90 14.50 32.22
N THR A 68 -32.13 15.63 32.87
CA THR A 68 -31.17 16.44 33.64
C THR A 68 -31.31 16.20 35.15
N ARG A 69 -30.28 16.64 35.91
CA ARG A 69 -30.15 16.77 37.39
C ARG A 69 -29.83 15.46 38.15
N ARG A 70 -28.99 15.46 39.20
CA ARG A 70 -28.64 16.50 40.17
C ARG A 70 -27.34 16.15 40.92
N GLU A 71 -26.63 17.18 41.37
CA GLU A 71 -25.59 17.15 42.41
C GLU A 71 -26.04 16.40 43.68
N GLU A 72 -25.11 15.69 44.34
CA GLU A 72 -24.95 15.77 45.79
C GLU A 72 -23.55 15.36 46.24
N ASP A 73 -22.91 16.28 46.98
CA ASP A 73 -21.69 16.15 47.76
C ASP A 73 -21.80 15.06 48.85
N ALA A 74 -20.70 14.33 49.12
CA ALA A 74 -20.35 13.96 50.49
C ALA A 74 -18.86 13.60 50.65
N ARG A 75 -18.26 14.18 51.68
CA ARG A 75 -16.85 14.14 52.05
C ARG A 75 -16.50 12.92 52.92
N HIS A 76 -15.21 12.63 52.95
CA HIS A 76 -14.40 12.11 54.07
C HIS A 76 -14.76 10.75 54.71
N CYS A 77 -13.80 9.81 54.63
CA CYS A 77 -13.16 9.30 55.86
C CYS A 77 -11.78 8.69 55.60
N ILE A 78 -10.78 9.29 56.23
CA ILE A 78 -9.44 8.76 56.49
C ILE A 78 -9.58 7.69 57.58
N ARG A 79 -9.03 6.49 57.38
CA ARG A 79 -8.59 5.65 58.51
C ARG A 79 -7.28 4.93 58.22
N ARG A 80 -6.25 5.41 58.91
CA ARG A 80 -5.01 4.70 59.24
C ARG A 80 -5.34 3.35 59.88
N LEU A 81 -4.66 2.30 59.44
CA LEU A 81 -4.36 1.14 60.28
C LEU A 81 -2.85 0.94 60.31
N ARG A 82 -2.33 0.94 61.53
CA ARG A 82 -0.93 0.73 61.92
C ARG A 82 -0.96 -0.36 62.98
N VAL A 83 0.15 -1.11 63.05
CA VAL A 83 0.55 -2.05 64.14
C VAL A 83 -0.04 -3.45 63.95
N HIS A 84 0.75 -4.52 63.73
CA HIS A 84 1.71 -5.08 64.68
C HIS A 84 2.94 -5.74 64.04
N ARG A 85 4.12 -5.41 64.60
CA ARG A 85 5.33 -6.25 64.61
C ARG A 85 5.16 -7.35 65.67
N SER A 86 5.65 -8.57 65.38
CA SER A 86 6.61 -9.26 66.28
C SER A 86 7.28 -10.47 65.59
N PRO A 87 8.46 -10.91 66.07
CA PRO A 87 9.47 -11.60 65.26
C PRO A 87 9.55 -13.12 65.53
N GLY A 88 9.92 -13.89 64.49
CA GLY A 88 10.28 -15.30 64.60
C GLY A 88 11.74 -15.52 64.18
N ARG A 89 12.54 -15.95 65.15
CA ARG A 89 13.99 -16.25 65.09
C ARG A 89 14.16 -17.78 64.98
N HIS A 90 15.25 -18.23 64.34
CA HIS A 90 15.84 -19.60 64.26
C HIS A 90 15.88 -20.13 62.81
N ARG A 91 16.93 -20.80 62.31
CA ARG A 91 18.23 -21.22 62.85
C ARG A 91 19.09 -21.60 61.62
N SER A 92 20.29 -21.05 61.49
CA SER A 92 21.32 -21.66 60.64
C SER A 92 21.73 -23.02 61.21
N ARG A 93 21.85 -24.02 60.34
CA ARG A 93 22.60 -25.24 60.62
C ARG A 93 23.45 -25.60 59.41
N THR A 94 24.71 -25.22 59.49
CA THR A 94 25.86 -25.79 58.79
C THR A 94 26.28 -27.08 59.50
N LEU A 95 26.53 -28.14 58.73
CA LEU A 95 27.36 -29.34 58.96
C LEU A 95 26.85 -30.39 57.95
N GLY A 96 27.63 -31.17 57.21
CA GLY A 96 29.06 -31.35 57.13
C GLY A 96 29.34 -32.51 56.16
N ARG A 97 30.31 -32.30 55.27
CA ARG A 97 31.33 -33.23 54.77
C ARG A 97 31.16 -34.73 55.13
N ARG A 98 31.03 -35.60 54.12
CA ARG A 98 31.84 -36.83 54.00
C ARG A 98 31.89 -37.39 52.58
N THR A 99 33.08 -37.90 52.30
CA THR A 99 33.66 -38.48 51.10
C THR A 99 33.27 -39.95 50.89
N SER A 100 33.32 -40.40 49.63
CA SER A 100 34.18 -41.49 49.08
C SER A 100 33.47 -42.64 48.34
N SER A 101 34.03 -42.92 47.14
CA SER A 101 34.15 -44.21 46.42
C SER A 101 32.87 -44.93 45.96
N GLY A 102 32.77 -45.50 44.76
CA GLY A 102 33.74 -45.67 43.68
C GLY A 102 33.17 -46.53 42.54
N SER A 103 33.82 -46.42 41.37
CA SER A 103 34.15 -47.49 40.41
C SER A 103 33.07 -48.28 39.65
N ALA A 104 33.02 -48.09 38.31
CA ALA A 104 33.13 -49.10 37.23
C ALA A 104 32.84 -48.40 35.88
N ALA A 105 33.82 -48.10 35.03
CA ALA A 105 34.41 -48.98 34.01
C ALA A 105 33.38 -49.61 33.03
N SER A 106 33.18 -48.99 31.86
CA SER A 106 33.01 -49.75 30.60
C SER A 106 33.21 -48.90 29.33
N ARG A 107 34.24 -49.32 28.59
CA ARG A 107 34.38 -49.47 27.13
C ARG A 107 34.32 -48.25 26.21
N LEU A 108 35.54 -47.92 25.75
CA LEU A 108 35.89 -47.46 24.41
C LEU A 108 35.05 -48.13 23.30
N ILE A 109 34.49 -47.32 22.41
CA ILE A 109 34.53 -47.54 20.96
C ILE A 109 34.92 -46.22 20.30
N HIS A 110 36.08 -46.23 19.65
CA HIS A 110 36.57 -45.20 18.74
C HIS A 110 35.76 -45.21 17.44
N GLN A 111 35.26 -44.06 17.00
CA GLN A 111 35.15 -43.73 15.57
C GLN A 111 35.55 -42.26 15.33
N PRO A 112 36.22 -41.96 14.21
CA PRO A 112 37.00 -40.74 14.03
C PRO A 112 36.16 -39.54 13.55
N ALA A 113 36.51 -38.38 14.09
CA ALA A 113 36.04 -37.07 13.66
C ALA A 113 36.63 -36.69 12.29
N ALA A 114 35.76 -36.34 11.35
CA ALA A 114 36.12 -35.58 10.16
C ALA A 114 36.00 -34.08 10.50
N SER A 115 37.14 -33.44 10.73
CA SER A 115 37.27 -32.00 10.91
C SER A 115 37.16 -31.29 9.56
N VAL A 116 36.02 -30.66 9.30
CA VAL A 116 35.87 -29.67 8.22
C VAL A 116 36.31 -28.32 8.78
N ALA A 117 37.39 -27.78 8.21
CA ALA A 117 37.86 -26.44 8.48
C ALA A 117 36.88 -25.41 7.89
N ILE A 118 36.26 -24.61 8.74
CA ILE A 118 35.52 -23.41 8.33
C ILE A 118 36.41 -22.20 8.57
N THR A 119 36.76 -21.54 7.47
CA THR A 119 37.39 -20.22 7.39
C THR A 119 36.48 -19.16 8.03
N PRO A 120 36.97 -18.21 8.84
CA PRO A 120 36.13 -17.16 9.39
C PRO A 120 35.88 -16.09 8.32
N ALA A 121 34.61 -15.85 7.99
CA ALA A 121 34.20 -14.76 7.12
C ALA A 121 33.43 -13.69 7.92
N PHE A 122 33.95 -12.46 7.80
CA PHE A 122 33.22 -11.19 7.80
C PHE A 122 32.53 -10.73 9.10
N GLN A 123 33.25 -9.90 9.86
CA GLN A 123 32.64 -8.89 10.74
C GLN A 123 32.10 -7.74 9.86
N PRO A 124 30.82 -7.37 9.96
CA PRO A 124 30.35 -6.09 9.41
C PRO A 124 30.77 -4.92 10.31
N PRO A 125 31.04 -3.73 9.75
CA PRO A 125 31.50 -2.59 10.51
C PRO A 125 30.38 -2.00 11.37
N ALA A 126 30.71 -1.67 12.62
CA ALA A 126 29.89 -0.85 13.49
C ALA A 126 29.68 0.53 12.85
N MET A 127 28.44 0.83 12.43
CA MET A 127 28.04 2.19 12.09
C MET A 127 27.72 2.95 13.37
N ALA A 128 28.63 3.83 13.77
CA ALA A 128 28.38 4.86 14.76
C ALA A 128 27.52 5.96 14.12
N THR A 129 26.29 6.13 14.61
CA THR A 129 25.46 7.30 14.32
C THR A 129 26.00 8.49 15.13
N GLN A 130 26.75 9.37 14.47
CA GLN A 130 26.97 10.72 14.99
C GLN A 130 25.69 11.54 14.79
N GLN A 131 25.03 11.89 15.89
CA GLN A 131 24.08 13.00 15.92
C GLN A 131 24.86 14.31 15.71
N GLN A 132 24.63 14.96 14.57
CA GLN A 132 25.07 16.33 14.35
C GLN A 132 23.92 17.27 14.74
N GLU A 133 24.04 17.85 15.93
CA GLU A 133 23.17 18.89 16.47
C GLU A 133 23.36 20.19 15.66
N VAL A 134 22.44 20.47 14.73
CA VAL A 134 22.37 21.78 14.06
C VAL A 134 21.60 22.74 14.94
N LYS A 135 22.36 23.60 15.62
CA LYS A 135 21.89 24.68 16.47
C LYS A 135 21.62 25.91 15.60
N THR A 136 20.35 26.21 15.29
CA THR A 136 19.95 27.50 14.71
C THR A 136 19.72 28.53 15.82
N PRO A 137 20.24 29.76 15.69
CA PRO A 137 19.98 30.81 16.66
C PRO A 137 18.61 31.45 16.43
N VAL A 138 17.84 31.48 17.52
CA VAL A 138 16.68 32.33 17.74
C VAL A 138 17.10 33.80 17.70
N VAL A 139 16.43 34.60 16.87
CA VAL A 139 16.34 36.06 17.07
C VAL A 139 14.89 36.47 16.93
N ASP A 140 14.23 36.59 18.08
CA ASP A 140 13.07 37.45 18.28
C ASP A 140 13.53 38.91 18.25
N THR A 141 12.87 39.76 17.47
CA THR A 141 12.58 41.12 17.93
C THR A 141 11.38 41.70 17.18
N LEU A 142 10.27 41.76 17.92
CA LEU A 142 9.21 42.75 17.77
C LEU A 142 9.78 44.16 17.57
N GLN A 143 9.25 44.93 16.63
CA GLN A 143 8.62 46.25 16.90
C GLN A 143 8.29 47.02 15.62
N SER A 144 7.00 47.25 15.43
CA SER A 144 6.49 48.49 14.81
C SER A 144 6.62 49.63 15.86
N PRO A 145 6.86 50.90 15.46
CA PRO A 145 5.69 51.76 15.19
C PRO A 145 5.90 52.93 14.18
N ALA A 146 4.77 53.40 13.65
CA ALA A 146 4.29 54.78 13.45
C ALA A 146 5.17 55.92 12.89
N HIS A 147 4.57 56.64 11.91
CA HIS A 147 4.49 58.10 11.71
C HIS A 147 5.52 59.02 12.39
N ASN A 148 6.21 59.89 11.62
CA ASN A 148 5.92 61.33 11.60
C ASN A 148 6.67 62.12 10.50
N ASN A 149 6.15 63.33 10.27
CA ASN A 149 6.44 64.31 9.23
C ASN A 149 7.78 65.08 9.36
N ASN A 150 8.09 65.81 8.26
CA ASN A 150 8.78 67.12 8.12
C ASN A 150 10.20 67.18 7.51
N ALA A 151 10.21 67.87 6.35
CA ALA A 151 10.98 69.08 6.01
C ALA A 151 12.46 69.00 5.56
N GLY A 152 12.73 69.75 4.47
CA GLY A 152 14.04 70.08 3.89
C GLY A 152 14.12 69.61 2.43
N ASP A 153 13.61 70.34 1.44
CA ASP A 153 14.17 71.56 0.83
C ASP A 153 15.64 71.39 0.37
N TYR A 154 15.84 71.27 -0.95
CA TYR A 154 16.91 71.92 -1.71
C TYR A 154 16.68 71.73 -3.22
N ASP A 155 16.56 72.86 -3.90
CA ASP A 155 16.54 73.06 -5.35
C ASP A 155 17.74 72.42 -6.10
N HIS A 156 17.51 71.93 -7.32
CA HIS A 156 18.34 72.31 -8.47
C HIS A 156 17.74 71.90 -9.83
N TYR A 157 17.83 72.85 -10.76
CA TYR A 157 17.35 72.88 -12.13
C TYR A 157 18.17 71.96 -13.07
N GLN A 158 17.54 71.41 -14.12
CA GLN A 158 17.80 71.84 -15.50
C GLN A 158 16.91 71.13 -16.54
N TYR A 159 16.20 71.96 -17.31
CA TYR A 159 15.70 71.67 -18.64
C TYR A 159 16.86 71.65 -19.63
N GLN A 160 16.86 70.71 -20.59
CA GLN A 160 17.67 70.86 -21.80
C GLN A 160 16.88 70.51 -23.06
N THR A 161 16.81 71.52 -23.92
CA THR A 161 16.18 71.65 -25.22
C THR A 161 16.98 71.02 -26.36
N GLN A 162 16.24 70.56 -27.37
CA GLN A 162 16.47 70.45 -28.84
C GLN A 162 17.78 71.04 -29.45
N PRO A 163 18.26 70.55 -30.63
CA PRO A 163 17.58 70.86 -31.91
C PRO A 163 17.69 69.84 -33.08
N ASP A 164 16.72 69.97 -33.99
CA ASP A 164 16.77 69.95 -35.47
C ASP A 164 17.44 68.82 -36.28
N SER A 165 16.62 68.16 -37.12
CA SER A 165 16.97 67.77 -38.49
C SER A 165 15.67 67.51 -39.29
N ALA A 166 15.16 68.51 -40.01
CA ALA A 166 15.44 68.77 -41.43
C ALA A 166 14.55 67.94 -42.38
N PHE A 167 13.36 68.51 -42.57
CA PHE A 167 12.39 68.32 -43.66
C PHE A 167 13.02 68.71 -45.01
N LYS A 168 13.04 67.81 -46.00
CA LYS A 168 13.34 68.14 -47.40
C LYS A 168 12.10 67.93 -48.26
N VAL A 169 11.55 69.04 -48.70
CA VAL A 169 10.57 69.17 -49.78
C VAL A 169 11.34 69.68 -50.99
N ASP A 170 11.41 68.87 -52.04
CA ASP A 170 11.82 69.32 -53.37
C ASP A 170 10.56 69.34 -54.25
N VAL A 171 10.13 70.55 -54.58
CA VAL A 171 9.15 70.86 -55.63
C VAL A 171 9.90 71.75 -56.63
N ALA A 172 10.05 71.26 -57.86
CA ALA A 172 10.25 72.12 -59.01
C ALA A 172 9.51 71.51 -60.21
N ALA A 173 8.79 72.39 -60.89
CA ALA A 173 7.81 72.13 -61.92
C ALA A 173 8.41 72.15 -63.34
N HIS A 174 7.51 71.98 -64.32
CA HIS A 174 7.64 72.13 -65.78
C HIS A 174 8.19 70.92 -66.54
N SER A 175 7.69 70.53 -67.70
CA SER A 175 6.48 70.80 -68.50
C SER A 175 6.70 70.05 -69.82
N GLN A 176 5.60 69.73 -70.49
CA GLN A 176 5.50 69.44 -71.94
C GLN A 176 5.79 68.04 -72.49
N ASP A 177 4.86 67.72 -73.39
CA ASP A 177 4.96 66.94 -74.62
C ASP A 177 4.77 65.41 -74.54
N VAL A 178 3.58 64.89 -74.91
CA VAL A 178 3.03 64.75 -76.28
C VAL A 178 3.59 63.49 -76.96
N LEU A 179 2.66 62.58 -77.29
CA LEU A 179 2.75 61.49 -78.27
C LEU A 179 3.83 60.41 -78.08
N LYS A 180 3.42 59.23 -77.59
CA LYS A 180 3.70 58.00 -78.36
C LYS A 180 2.75 56.85 -78.01
N GLU A 181 1.79 56.73 -78.89
CA GLU A 181 0.99 55.55 -79.16
C GLU A 181 1.88 54.41 -79.69
N GLU A 182 1.45 53.19 -79.37
CA GLU A 182 1.69 51.92 -80.08
C GLU A 182 3.01 51.14 -79.93
N ALA A 183 2.76 49.82 -79.85
CA ALA A 183 3.65 48.69 -80.16
C ALA A 183 4.53 48.10 -79.04
N GLU A 184 3.91 47.39 -78.09
CA GLU A 184 4.52 46.14 -77.60
C GLU A 184 3.51 44.98 -77.51
N LYS A 185 3.36 44.37 -78.70
CA LYS A 185 3.24 42.93 -79.00
C LYS A 185 2.96 41.99 -77.83
N GLY A 186 1.80 41.34 -77.95
CA GLY A 186 1.35 40.22 -77.14
C GLY A 186 2.39 39.11 -77.01
N LYS A 187 2.87 38.93 -75.78
CA LYS A 187 3.58 37.71 -75.37
C LYS A 187 2.54 36.62 -75.07
N PRO A 188 2.67 35.41 -75.65
CA PRO A 188 1.67 34.36 -75.49
C PRO A 188 1.52 33.99 -74.01
N LEU A 189 0.29 34.03 -73.50
CA LEU A 189 -0.03 33.58 -72.16
C LEU A 189 0.35 32.09 -72.03
N LYS A 190 1.43 31.80 -71.29
CA LYS A 190 1.80 30.44 -70.92
C LYS A 190 0.71 29.84 -70.04
N LYS A 191 0.04 28.81 -70.56
CA LYS A 191 -0.91 27.95 -69.85
C LYS A 191 -0.17 27.28 -68.68
N PHE A 192 -0.41 27.76 -67.47
CA PHE A 192 -0.07 27.05 -66.24
C PHE A 192 -1.38 26.44 -65.73
N LEU A 193 -1.46 25.10 -65.71
CA LEU A 193 -2.61 24.30 -65.28
C LEU A 193 -3.99 24.91 -65.60
N TRP A 194 -4.46 24.72 -66.83
CA TRP A 194 -5.86 24.85 -67.29
C TRP A 194 -6.64 26.17 -67.00
N TRP A 195 -6.08 27.16 -66.30
CA TRP A 195 -6.71 28.45 -66.01
C TRP A 195 -5.87 29.64 -66.53
N ARG A 196 -6.50 30.63 -67.17
CA ARG A 196 -5.85 31.87 -67.63
C ARG A 196 -5.76 32.88 -66.47
N ILE A 197 -4.69 32.82 -65.69
CA ILE A 197 -4.45 33.72 -64.54
C ILE A 197 -3.46 34.84 -64.93
N THR A 198 -3.79 36.09 -64.56
CA THR A 198 -2.97 37.29 -64.79
C THR A 198 -1.73 37.32 -63.87
N LYS A 199 -0.65 38.04 -64.24
CA LYS A 199 0.60 38.10 -63.45
C LYS A 199 0.39 38.54 -62.00
N LYS A 200 -0.55 39.47 -61.74
CA LYS A 200 -0.88 39.96 -60.39
C LYS A 200 -1.56 38.88 -59.55
N GLN A 201 -2.45 38.09 -60.13
CA GLN A 201 -3.14 36.99 -59.44
C GLN A 201 -2.20 35.84 -59.04
N ARG A 202 -1.09 35.62 -59.77
CA ARG A 202 -0.07 34.63 -59.37
C ARG A 202 0.64 35.01 -58.07
N ILE A 203 0.91 36.30 -57.87
CA ILE A 203 1.57 36.80 -56.65
C ILE A 203 0.65 36.63 -55.44
N PHE A 204 -0.63 37.03 -55.56
CA PHE A 204 -1.61 36.82 -54.50
C PHE A 204 -1.84 35.35 -54.16
N ALA A 205 -1.84 34.45 -55.16
CA ALA A 205 -1.96 33.02 -54.92
C ALA A 205 -0.76 32.46 -54.13
N ILE A 206 0.48 32.83 -54.49
CA ILE A 206 1.68 32.41 -53.76
C ILE A 206 1.66 32.95 -52.34
N LEU A 207 1.34 34.24 -52.16
CA LEU A 207 1.30 34.90 -50.86
C LEU A 207 0.20 34.28 -49.96
N GLY A 208 -0.95 33.94 -50.55
CA GLY A 208 -2.01 33.20 -49.87
C GLY A 208 -1.58 31.79 -49.42
N ILE A 209 -0.89 31.04 -50.29
CA ILE A 209 -0.36 29.71 -49.92
C ILE A 209 0.67 29.81 -48.80
N VAL A 210 1.58 30.80 -48.86
CA VAL A 210 2.57 31.03 -47.80
C VAL A 210 1.89 31.38 -46.47
N LEU A 211 0.85 32.22 -46.50
CA LEU A 211 0.09 32.57 -45.29
C LEU A 211 -0.65 31.37 -44.71
N VAL A 212 -1.27 30.54 -45.56
CA VAL A 212 -1.92 29.29 -45.11
C VAL A 212 -0.88 28.34 -44.51
N LEU A 213 0.28 28.16 -45.15
CA LEU A 213 1.37 27.35 -44.60
C LEU A 213 1.86 27.87 -43.25
N LEU A 214 2.00 29.19 -43.09
CA LEU A 214 2.42 29.80 -41.83
C LEU A 214 1.38 29.55 -40.73
N VAL A 215 0.09 29.72 -41.02
CA VAL A 215 -1.00 29.41 -40.07
C VAL A 215 -0.98 27.93 -39.69
N VAL A 216 -0.79 27.03 -40.66
CA VAL A 216 -0.68 25.59 -40.39
C VAL A 216 0.53 25.28 -39.50
N LEU A 217 1.69 25.90 -39.75
CA LEU A 217 2.88 25.73 -38.91
C LEU A 217 2.66 26.24 -37.49
N VAL A 218 2.00 27.39 -37.33
CA VAL A 218 1.64 27.94 -36.01
C VAL A 218 0.68 27.01 -35.27
N LEU A 219 -0.32 26.44 -35.97
CA LEU A 219 -1.24 25.47 -35.36
C LEU A 219 -0.51 24.19 -34.93
N ILE A 220 0.37 23.64 -35.77
CA ILE A 220 1.17 22.45 -35.41
C ILE A 220 2.05 22.75 -34.19
N ALA A 221 2.77 23.88 -34.21
CA ALA A 221 3.61 24.29 -33.08
C ALA A 221 2.76 24.47 -31.81
N TRP A 222 1.59 25.09 -31.92
CA TRP A 222 0.66 25.26 -30.81
C TRP A 222 0.24 23.92 -30.19
N PHE A 223 -0.19 22.94 -30.99
CA PHE A 223 -0.61 21.63 -30.47
C PHE A 223 0.53 20.87 -29.77
N VAL A 224 1.76 20.94 -30.32
CA VAL A 224 2.92 20.25 -29.73
C VAL A 224 3.38 20.94 -28.44
N ILE A 225 3.47 22.28 -28.45
CA ILE A 225 3.91 23.06 -27.28
C ILE A 225 2.91 22.93 -26.14
N VAL A 226 1.61 23.01 -26.43
CA VAL A 226 0.57 22.86 -25.41
C VAL A 226 0.68 21.49 -24.72
N LYS A 227 0.78 20.39 -25.47
CA LYS A 227 0.99 19.05 -24.88
C LYS A 227 2.20 19.04 -23.94
N ALA A 228 3.33 19.54 -24.40
CA ALA A 228 4.58 19.55 -23.64
C ALA A 228 4.47 20.37 -22.34
N VAL A 229 3.78 21.51 -22.38
CA VAL A 229 3.54 22.36 -21.19
C VAL A 229 2.63 21.66 -20.18
N PHE A 230 1.56 21.00 -20.63
CA PHE A 230 0.70 20.24 -19.73
C PHE A 230 1.45 19.05 -19.11
N GLN A 231 2.20 18.30 -19.91
CA GLN A 231 3.01 17.18 -19.42
C GLN A 231 4.06 17.63 -18.41
N HIS A 232 4.78 18.73 -18.68
CA HIS A 232 5.76 19.30 -17.75
C HIS A 232 5.16 19.67 -16.40
N ASN A 233 3.92 20.20 -16.38
CA ASN A 233 3.22 20.51 -15.14
C ASN A 233 2.77 19.24 -14.41
N VAL A 234 2.28 18.23 -15.15
CA VAL A 234 1.95 16.94 -14.58
C VAL A 234 3.19 16.33 -13.93
N ASP A 235 4.34 16.31 -14.59
CA ASP A 235 5.60 15.72 -14.11
C ASP A 235 6.15 16.39 -12.84
N LYS A 236 5.81 17.65 -12.58
CA LYS A 236 6.20 18.37 -11.35
C LYS A 236 5.45 17.92 -10.10
N ILE A 237 4.30 17.26 -10.25
CA ILE A 237 3.50 16.81 -9.11
C ILE A 237 4.22 15.66 -8.43
N LYS A 238 4.65 15.82 -7.18
CA LYS A 238 5.17 14.74 -6.35
C LYS A 238 4.04 14.18 -5.50
N MET A 239 4.08 12.87 -5.31
CA MET A 239 3.07 12.13 -4.57
C MET A 239 3.76 11.12 -3.66
N SER A 240 3.34 11.02 -2.42
CA SER A 240 3.69 9.95 -1.51
C SER A 240 2.43 9.38 -0.87
N VAL A 241 2.46 8.11 -0.50
CA VAL A 241 1.34 7.47 0.20
C VAL A 241 1.44 7.84 1.67
N ASN A 242 0.36 8.36 2.24
CA ASN A 242 0.22 8.47 3.69
C ASN A 242 -0.27 7.14 4.24
N TYR A 243 -1.31 6.58 3.61
CA TYR A 243 -1.85 5.27 3.94
C TYR A 243 -2.77 4.67 2.88
N LEU A 244 -2.95 3.35 2.95
CA LEU A 244 -3.90 2.58 2.17
C LEU A 244 -4.61 1.56 3.08
N ASP A 245 -5.87 1.82 3.43
CA ASP A 245 -6.65 0.88 4.24
C ASP A 245 -7.59 0.09 3.33
N ILE A 246 -7.54 -1.24 3.43
CA ILE A 246 -8.57 -2.13 2.90
C ILE A 246 -9.63 -2.24 3.99
N ASN A 247 -10.86 -1.82 3.70
CA ASN A 247 -11.93 -1.74 4.68
C ASN A 247 -12.84 -2.97 4.67
N THR A 248 -13.18 -3.46 3.48
CA THR A 248 -14.03 -4.62 3.29
C THR A 248 -13.73 -5.29 1.96
N ILE A 249 -13.80 -6.62 1.93
CA ILE A 249 -13.67 -7.40 0.69
C ILE A 249 -15.08 -7.76 0.21
N THR A 250 -15.50 -7.15 -0.90
CA THR A 250 -16.86 -7.39 -1.45
C THR A 250 -16.91 -8.72 -2.21
N ASP A 251 -15.86 -9.00 -2.97
CA ASP A 251 -15.66 -10.24 -3.72
C ASP A 251 -14.15 -10.52 -3.91
N GLN A 252 -13.79 -11.59 -4.61
CA GLN A 252 -12.38 -11.99 -4.86
C GLN A 252 -11.63 -11.06 -5.85
N THR A 253 -12.23 -9.95 -6.28
CA THR A 253 -11.66 -8.98 -7.23
C THR A 253 -11.86 -7.51 -6.82
N THR A 254 -12.75 -7.22 -5.87
CA THR A 254 -13.17 -5.87 -5.51
C THR A 254 -12.96 -5.64 -4.02
N LEU A 255 -12.02 -4.75 -3.71
CA LEU A 255 -11.65 -4.35 -2.36
C LEU A 255 -12.14 -2.92 -2.11
N SER A 256 -12.95 -2.70 -1.08
CA SER A 256 -13.25 -1.33 -0.65
C SER A 256 -12.02 -0.77 0.04
N SER A 257 -11.54 0.39 -0.41
CA SER A 257 -10.30 0.97 0.07
C SER A 257 -10.41 2.45 0.42
N GLU A 258 -9.60 2.88 1.37
CA GLU A 258 -9.35 4.28 1.67
C GLU A 258 -7.86 4.57 1.47
N LEU A 259 -7.56 5.40 0.48
CA LEU A 259 -6.20 5.79 0.12
C LEU A 259 -5.99 7.27 0.47
N SER A 260 -4.98 7.57 1.29
CA SER A 260 -4.53 8.93 1.51
C SER A 260 -3.19 9.18 0.85
N LEU A 261 -3.11 10.24 0.07
CA LEU A 261 -1.94 10.63 -0.69
C LEU A 261 -1.51 12.04 -0.26
N HIS A 262 -0.23 12.20 0.06
CA HIS A 262 0.37 13.51 0.21
C HIS A 262 0.82 14.02 -1.16
N LEU A 263 0.24 15.13 -1.59
CA LEU A 263 0.51 15.74 -2.89
C LEU A 263 1.29 17.05 -2.69
N THR A 264 2.41 17.21 -3.41
CA THR A 264 3.14 18.48 -3.47
C THR A 264 3.39 18.90 -4.90
N HIS A 265 3.20 20.19 -5.20
CA HIS A 265 3.41 20.71 -6.55
C HIS A 265 3.76 22.20 -6.52
N ASP A 266 4.39 22.68 -7.60
CA ASP A 266 4.57 24.10 -7.90
C ASP A 266 4.19 24.37 -9.36
N LEU A 267 2.96 24.85 -9.57
CA LEU A 267 2.37 25.05 -10.89
C LEU A 267 2.29 26.53 -11.25
N SER A 268 2.58 26.87 -12.51
CA SER A 268 2.50 28.27 -12.97
C SER A 268 1.05 28.76 -13.18
N MET A 269 0.07 27.87 -13.14
CA MET A 269 -1.33 28.18 -13.45
C MET A 269 -2.28 27.24 -12.71
N ASN A 270 -3.52 27.72 -12.49
CA ASN A 270 -4.58 26.88 -11.96
C ASN A 270 -4.95 25.83 -13.01
N ALA A 271 -5.13 24.59 -12.55
CA ALA A 271 -5.52 23.47 -13.39
C ALA A 271 -6.62 22.65 -12.71
N ARG A 272 -7.40 21.93 -13.50
CA ARG A 272 -8.35 20.93 -13.03
C ARG A 272 -8.13 19.63 -13.81
N SER A 273 -8.20 18.48 -13.16
CA SER A 273 -8.29 17.18 -13.83
C SER A 273 -9.72 16.67 -13.82
N ASP A 274 -10.07 15.91 -14.86
CA ASP A 274 -11.23 15.02 -14.81
C ASP A 274 -10.91 13.79 -13.94
N ALA A 275 -11.95 13.09 -13.51
CA ALA A 275 -11.79 11.78 -12.88
C ALA A 275 -11.18 10.80 -13.89
N THR A 276 -10.30 9.93 -13.42
CA THR A 276 -9.61 8.95 -14.27
C THR A 276 -9.40 7.64 -13.54
N THR A 277 -9.11 6.57 -14.27
CA THR A 277 -8.74 5.28 -13.69
C THR A 277 -7.22 5.17 -13.67
N ALA A 278 -6.66 5.03 -12.47
CA ALA A 278 -5.25 4.76 -12.29
C ALA A 278 -5.02 3.25 -12.18
N LYS A 279 -3.94 2.79 -12.82
CA LYS A 279 -3.43 1.42 -12.79
C LYS A 279 -2.29 1.36 -11.81
N LEU A 280 -2.29 0.37 -10.93
CA LEU A 280 -1.22 0.06 -10.01
C LEU A 280 -0.45 -1.14 -10.54
N LEU A 281 0.88 -1.03 -10.61
CA LEU A 281 1.75 -2.02 -11.20
C LEU A 281 2.83 -2.45 -10.21
N TYR A 282 3.05 -3.76 -10.13
CA TYR A 282 4.10 -4.37 -9.32
C TYR A 282 4.88 -5.32 -10.20
N GLY A 283 6.22 -5.21 -10.20
CA GLY A 283 7.06 -5.97 -11.14
C GLY A 283 6.75 -5.70 -12.61
N GLY A 284 6.17 -4.55 -12.95
CA GLY A 284 5.74 -4.19 -14.31
C GLY A 284 4.38 -4.75 -14.74
N SER A 285 3.73 -5.59 -13.93
CA SER A 285 2.39 -6.13 -14.18
C SER A 285 1.33 -5.31 -13.43
N THR A 286 0.20 -5.02 -14.08
CA THR A 286 -0.90 -4.29 -13.43
C THR A 286 -1.65 -5.22 -12.48
N PHE A 287 -1.48 -5.04 -11.17
CA PHE A 287 -2.16 -5.85 -10.17
C PHE A 287 -3.57 -5.34 -9.86
N ALA A 288 -3.78 -4.02 -9.93
CA ALA A 288 -5.07 -3.42 -9.64
C ALA A 288 -5.32 -2.12 -10.38
N THR A 289 -6.58 -1.69 -10.37
CA THR A 289 -7.03 -0.37 -10.81
C THR A 289 -7.84 0.30 -9.73
N PHE A 290 -7.76 1.62 -9.66
CA PHE A 290 -8.57 2.42 -8.73
C PHE A 290 -9.05 3.71 -9.41
N GLU A 291 -10.20 4.20 -8.97
CA GLU A 291 -10.76 5.46 -9.49
C GLU A 291 -10.13 6.65 -8.77
N PHE A 292 -9.46 7.50 -9.54
CA PHE A 292 -8.89 8.73 -9.06
C PHE A 292 -9.86 9.89 -9.33
N PRO A 293 -10.30 10.63 -8.30
CA PRO A 293 -11.32 11.66 -8.46
C PRO A 293 -10.80 12.87 -9.25
N ALA A 294 -11.73 13.66 -9.77
CA ALA A 294 -11.40 14.94 -10.38
C ALA A 294 -10.76 15.87 -9.34
N LEU A 295 -9.61 16.46 -9.66
CA LEU A 295 -8.90 17.38 -8.77
C LEU A 295 -8.90 18.80 -9.30
N THR A 296 -8.91 19.77 -8.39
CA THR A 296 -8.62 21.16 -8.71
C THR A 296 -7.30 21.53 -8.05
N ILE A 297 -6.34 21.94 -8.85
CA ILE A 297 -4.97 22.23 -8.44
C ILE A 297 -4.74 23.73 -8.62
N ASN A 298 -4.44 24.41 -7.51
CA ASN A 298 -4.18 25.85 -7.54
C ASN A 298 -2.75 26.14 -8.05
N LYS A 299 -2.55 27.35 -8.58
CA LYS A 299 -1.21 27.83 -8.94
C LYS A 299 -0.33 28.02 -7.70
N GLY A 300 0.98 27.99 -7.94
CA GLY A 300 2.03 28.17 -6.94
C GLY A 300 2.40 26.86 -6.24
N GLU A 301 3.27 27.01 -5.24
CA GLU A 301 3.69 25.94 -4.35
C GLU A 301 2.56 25.57 -3.39
N GLN A 302 2.16 24.31 -3.38
CA GLN A 302 1.16 23.78 -2.46
C GLN A 302 1.57 22.39 -1.98
N ALA A 303 1.12 22.06 -0.77
CA ALA A 303 1.24 20.75 -0.15
C ALA A 303 -0.07 20.44 0.58
N TYR A 304 -0.70 19.31 0.27
CA TYR A 304 -1.95 18.90 0.91
C TYR A 304 -2.16 17.38 0.81
N ASP A 305 -2.99 16.86 1.71
CA ASP A 305 -3.38 15.46 1.71
C ASP A 305 -4.70 15.27 0.97
N LEU A 306 -4.76 14.22 0.15
CA LEU A 306 -5.93 13.82 -0.60
C LEU A 306 -6.40 12.46 -0.08
N ASN A 307 -7.60 12.42 0.49
CA ASN A 307 -8.23 11.19 0.94
C ASN A 307 -9.24 10.72 -0.12
N ILE A 308 -9.04 9.49 -0.60
CA ILE A 308 -9.81 8.87 -1.68
C ILE A 308 -10.44 7.60 -1.11
N THR A 309 -11.77 7.60 -0.98
CA THR A 309 -12.53 6.38 -0.68
C THR A 309 -13.06 5.81 -1.99
N SER A 310 -12.54 4.66 -2.42
CA SER A 310 -12.91 4.04 -3.68
C SER A 310 -12.71 2.53 -3.66
N ASN A 311 -13.31 1.84 -4.61
CA ASN A 311 -13.06 0.41 -4.80
C ASN A 311 -11.77 0.23 -5.61
N LEU A 312 -10.91 -0.65 -5.10
CA LEU A 312 -9.74 -1.17 -5.80
C LEU A 312 -10.15 -2.47 -6.48
N PHE A 313 -9.99 -2.52 -7.80
CA PHE A 313 -10.33 -3.66 -8.63
C PHE A 313 -9.05 -4.41 -9.01
N VAL A 314 -8.90 -5.63 -8.51
CA VAL A 314 -7.79 -6.53 -8.82
C VAL A 314 -7.92 -7.00 -10.27
N THR A 315 -6.93 -6.66 -11.09
CA THR A 315 -6.91 -7.00 -12.51
C THR A 315 -6.08 -8.25 -12.81
N ASP A 316 -5.11 -8.54 -11.96
CA ASP A 316 -4.22 -9.69 -12.06
C ASP A 316 -3.98 -10.24 -10.65
N ALA A 317 -4.56 -11.40 -10.36
CA ALA A 317 -4.49 -12.03 -9.04
C ALA A 317 -3.07 -12.51 -8.69
N GLU A 318 -2.27 -12.92 -9.67
CA GLU A 318 -0.89 -13.36 -9.44
C GLU A 318 0.00 -12.16 -9.12
N ALA A 319 -0.13 -11.06 -9.88
CA ALA A 319 0.59 -9.83 -9.58
C ALA A 319 0.15 -9.21 -8.24
N PHE A 320 -1.14 -9.31 -7.90
CA PHE A 320 -1.65 -8.87 -6.60
C PHE A 320 -1.09 -9.72 -5.46
N SER A 321 -1.10 -11.05 -5.60
CA SER A 321 -0.51 -11.97 -4.62
C SER A 321 0.97 -11.69 -4.41
N ALA A 322 1.75 -11.48 -5.48
CA ALA A 322 3.15 -11.13 -5.36
C ALA A 322 3.37 -9.80 -4.63
N MET A 323 2.53 -8.80 -4.89
CA MET A 323 2.56 -7.51 -4.20
C MET A 323 2.19 -7.65 -2.72
N SER A 324 1.09 -8.32 -2.39
CA SER A 324 0.64 -8.49 -1.01
C SER A 324 1.61 -9.33 -0.18
N THR A 325 2.24 -10.34 -0.78
CA THR A 325 3.31 -11.13 -0.17
C THR A 325 4.52 -10.27 0.18
N ALA A 326 4.96 -9.41 -0.76
CA ALA A 326 6.04 -8.47 -0.49
C ALA A 326 5.67 -7.48 0.62
N VAL A 327 4.43 -6.98 0.62
CA VAL A 327 3.95 -6.06 1.68
C VAL A 327 3.95 -6.76 3.04
N MET A 328 3.69 -8.06 3.12
CA MET A 328 3.74 -8.81 4.37
C MET A 328 5.18 -9.01 4.90
N ASP A 329 6.13 -9.41 4.05
CA ASP A 329 7.48 -9.78 4.48
C ASP A 329 8.47 -8.60 4.53
N ASP A 330 8.38 -7.65 3.59
CA ASP A 330 9.34 -6.56 3.45
C ASP A 330 9.04 -5.37 4.37
N VAL A 331 10.08 -4.61 4.70
CA VAL A 331 9.97 -3.34 5.45
C VAL A 331 9.33 -2.24 4.59
N SER A 332 9.55 -2.26 3.28
CA SER A 332 8.98 -1.29 2.36
C SER A 332 8.85 -1.89 0.97
N VAL A 333 7.75 -1.54 0.30
CA VAL A 333 7.42 -2.01 -1.04
C VAL A 333 7.22 -0.82 -1.96
N VAL A 334 7.74 -0.95 -3.17
CA VAL A 334 7.63 0.06 -4.23
C VAL A 334 6.74 -0.50 -5.34
N PHE A 335 5.79 0.31 -5.80
CA PHE A 335 4.93 0.00 -6.94
C PHE A 335 4.70 1.22 -7.81
N ASP A 336 4.51 1.00 -9.11
CA ASP A 336 4.24 2.06 -10.06
C ASP A 336 2.75 2.33 -10.16
N THR A 337 2.38 3.58 -10.39
CA THR A 337 1.03 4.01 -10.71
C THR A 337 1.04 4.69 -12.06
N THR A 338 0.12 4.31 -12.95
CA THR A 338 -0.04 4.95 -14.26
C THR A 338 -1.48 5.34 -14.54
N ALA A 339 -1.70 6.51 -15.13
CA ALA A 339 -3.02 6.97 -15.54
C ALA A 339 -2.94 7.84 -16.80
N ASP A 340 -4.02 7.88 -17.58
CA ASP A 340 -4.21 8.87 -18.64
C ASP A 340 -5.06 10.01 -18.05
N VAL A 341 -4.44 11.19 -17.91
CA VAL A 341 -5.08 12.35 -17.28
C VAL A 341 -5.60 13.31 -18.35
N LYS A 342 -6.85 13.74 -18.17
CA LYS A 342 -7.42 14.89 -18.89
C LYS A 342 -7.41 16.11 -17.99
N ALA A 343 -6.64 17.12 -18.39
CA ALA A 343 -6.45 18.35 -17.64
C ALA A 343 -7.06 19.56 -18.36
N HIS A 344 -7.47 20.54 -17.56
CA HIS A 344 -8.12 21.78 -17.96
C HIS A 344 -7.34 22.95 -17.36
N ALA A 345 -6.81 23.84 -18.18
CA ALA A 345 -6.12 25.05 -17.73
C ALA A 345 -6.29 26.18 -18.76
N LEU A 346 -6.44 27.42 -18.28
CA LEU A 346 -6.58 28.61 -19.13
C LEU A 346 -7.68 28.52 -20.20
N GLY A 347 -8.78 27.81 -19.91
CA GLY A 347 -9.88 27.58 -20.85
C GLY A 347 -9.60 26.56 -21.95
N VAL A 348 -8.43 25.91 -21.91
CA VAL A 348 -8.04 24.82 -22.81
C VAL A 348 -8.12 23.49 -22.08
N SER A 349 -8.55 22.44 -22.78
CA SER A 349 -8.62 21.08 -22.26
C SER A 349 -7.70 20.18 -23.08
N TYR A 350 -6.92 19.34 -22.41
CA TYR A 350 -6.00 18.41 -23.04
C TYR A 350 -6.05 17.05 -22.34
N GLY A 351 -6.22 15.96 -23.11
CA GLY A 351 -6.19 14.57 -22.61
C GLY A 351 -5.06 13.78 -23.24
N GLY A 352 -4.82 12.55 -22.78
CA GLY A 352 -3.65 11.78 -23.21
C GLY A 352 -2.37 12.25 -22.51
N LEU A 353 -2.48 12.77 -21.27
CA LEU A 353 -1.34 13.13 -20.45
C LEU A 353 -0.92 11.91 -19.65
N ASP A 354 0.34 11.51 -19.80
CA ASP A 354 0.87 10.35 -19.12
C ASP A 354 1.18 10.72 -17.67
N PHE A 355 0.38 10.22 -16.72
CA PHE A 355 0.68 10.33 -15.30
C PHE A 355 1.34 9.04 -14.85
N LYS A 356 2.62 9.09 -14.47
CA LYS A 356 3.37 7.93 -13.97
C LYS A 356 4.06 8.26 -12.67
N ARG A 357 3.79 7.52 -11.60
CA ARG A 357 4.40 7.75 -10.29
C ARG A 357 4.83 6.45 -9.66
N GLU A 358 6.05 6.45 -9.16
CA GLU A 358 6.52 5.42 -8.24
C GLU A 358 6.00 5.78 -6.85
N LEU A 359 5.29 4.85 -6.22
CA LEU A 359 4.76 4.97 -4.87
C LEU A 359 5.47 3.96 -3.97
N THR A 360 5.85 4.42 -2.79
CA THR A 360 6.48 3.60 -1.77
C THR A 360 5.56 3.52 -0.57
N ILE A 361 5.35 2.32 -0.05
CA ILE A 361 4.65 2.08 1.20
C ILE A 361 5.55 1.31 2.17
N GLU A 362 5.35 1.54 3.46
CA GLU A 362 5.93 0.68 4.50
C GLU A 362 5.12 -0.60 4.57
N GLY A 363 5.80 -1.75 4.64
CA GLY A 363 5.20 -3.06 4.76
C GLY A 363 5.01 -3.49 6.21
N PHE A 364 4.45 -4.67 6.43
CA PHE A 364 4.23 -5.25 7.76
C PHE A 364 5.53 -5.73 8.40
N ASN A 365 6.60 -5.95 7.63
CA ASN A 365 7.87 -6.49 8.11
C ASN A 365 7.67 -7.75 8.97
N ASN A 366 6.69 -8.59 8.61
CA ASN A 366 6.34 -9.79 9.35
C ASN A 366 6.05 -9.58 10.86
N PHE A 367 5.64 -8.37 11.25
CA PHE A 367 5.45 -7.96 12.65
C PHE A 367 6.69 -8.20 13.53
N ARG A 368 7.89 -8.12 12.93
CA ARG A 368 9.17 -8.33 13.63
C ARG A 368 9.58 -7.11 14.46
N ASP A 369 9.09 -5.93 14.10
CA ASP A 369 9.38 -4.68 14.80
C ASP A 369 8.18 -3.71 14.75
N PRO A 370 7.56 -3.35 15.89
CA PRO A 370 7.84 -3.89 17.22
C PRO A 370 7.29 -5.32 17.35
N LEU A 371 7.87 -6.10 18.26
CA LEU A 371 7.40 -7.47 18.53
C LEU A 371 5.97 -7.47 19.06
N THR A 372 5.18 -8.41 18.57
CA THR A 372 3.85 -8.73 19.11
C THR A 372 3.95 -9.19 20.57
N VAL A 373 3.01 -8.76 21.40
CA VAL A 373 3.00 -9.04 22.85
C VAL A 373 1.74 -9.83 23.21
N ILE A 374 1.88 -10.93 23.94
CA ILE A 374 0.73 -11.61 24.56
C ILE A 374 0.29 -10.80 25.77
N ASP A 375 -0.98 -10.38 25.78
CA ASP A 375 -1.57 -9.68 26.91
C ASP A 375 -2.10 -10.64 27.96
N HIS A 376 -2.79 -11.71 27.52
CA HIS A 376 -3.44 -12.68 28.39
C HIS A 376 -3.61 -14.05 27.72
N ILE A 377 -3.63 -15.13 28.51
CA ILE A 377 -3.95 -16.49 28.07
C ILE A 377 -5.00 -17.07 29.03
N ASP A 378 -6.14 -17.50 28.51
CA ASP A 378 -7.22 -18.13 29.29
C ASP A 378 -7.43 -19.58 28.86
N PHE A 379 -7.15 -20.51 29.77
CA PHE A 379 -7.43 -21.94 29.59
C PHE A 379 -8.83 -22.26 30.06
N TRP A 380 -9.73 -22.57 29.13
CA TRP A 380 -11.13 -22.80 29.47
C TRP A 380 -11.65 -24.22 29.15
N GLY A 381 -10.92 -25.00 28.34
CA GLY A 381 -11.29 -26.39 28.02
C GLY A 381 -10.12 -27.34 28.14
N CYS A 382 -10.20 -28.29 29.07
CA CYS A 382 -9.28 -29.43 29.17
C CYS A 382 -10.11 -30.70 29.13
N THR A 383 -10.00 -31.46 28.05
CA THR A 383 -10.82 -32.65 27.78
C THR A 383 -9.96 -33.77 27.24
N ASP A 384 -10.50 -34.98 27.18
CA ASP A 384 -9.80 -36.14 26.59
C ASP A 384 -9.50 -35.95 25.08
N ALA A 385 -10.13 -34.98 24.43
CA ALA A 385 -9.87 -34.64 23.02
C ALA A 385 -8.71 -33.63 22.87
N GLY A 386 -8.32 -32.94 23.93
CA GLY A 386 -7.30 -31.90 23.88
C GLY A 386 -7.63 -30.67 24.72
N TRP A 387 -6.87 -29.61 24.46
CA TRP A 387 -6.89 -28.35 25.22
C TRP A 387 -7.35 -27.18 24.35
N THR A 388 -8.21 -26.35 24.92
CA THR A 388 -8.67 -25.12 24.29
C THR A 388 -8.35 -23.93 25.17
N MET A 389 -7.74 -22.91 24.56
CA MET A 389 -7.38 -21.67 25.24
C MET A 389 -7.59 -20.46 24.32
N ASP A 390 -7.91 -19.32 24.91
CA ASP A 390 -7.99 -18.04 24.21
C ASP A 390 -6.73 -17.22 24.54
N ILE A 391 -6.06 -16.72 23.51
CA ILE A 391 -4.81 -15.96 23.59
C ILE A 391 -5.09 -14.54 23.10
N ASP A 392 -5.02 -13.58 24.02
CA ASP A 392 -5.11 -12.17 23.70
C ASP A 392 -3.73 -11.65 23.36
N VAL A 393 -3.58 -11.09 22.16
CA VAL A 393 -2.33 -10.53 21.66
C VAL A 393 -2.51 -9.09 21.22
N ASN A 394 -1.51 -8.28 21.53
CA ASN A 394 -1.38 -6.91 21.07
C ASN A 394 -0.45 -6.90 19.84
N VAL A 395 -1.05 -6.77 18.67
CA VAL A 395 -0.35 -6.71 17.37
C VAL A 395 -0.22 -5.25 16.98
N THR A 396 1.01 -4.81 16.70
CA THR A 396 1.26 -3.45 16.19
C THR A 396 1.58 -3.52 14.71
N ASN A 397 0.70 -2.97 13.90
CA ASN A 397 0.92 -2.81 12.47
C ASN A 397 1.61 -1.46 12.19
N ILE A 398 2.89 -1.52 11.84
CA ILE A 398 3.66 -0.33 11.41
C ILE A 398 3.47 0.03 9.94
N SER A 399 2.83 -0.86 9.16
CA SER A 399 2.58 -0.66 7.74
C SER A 399 1.76 0.61 7.50
N GLN A 400 2.00 1.25 6.35
CA GLN A 400 1.08 2.25 5.83
C GLN A 400 -0.20 1.61 5.26
N MET A 401 -0.28 0.28 5.24
CA MET A 401 -1.44 -0.48 4.83
C MET A 401 -2.21 -1.07 6.02
N GLY A 402 -3.49 -0.75 6.13
CA GLY A 402 -4.43 -1.41 7.05
C GLY A 402 -5.21 -2.51 6.35
N LEU A 403 -5.40 -3.64 7.01
CA LEU A 403 -6.18 -4.77 6.52
C LEU A 403 -7.40 -4.98 7.40
N ASN A 404 -8.39 -4.10 7.30
CA ASN A 404 -9.63 -4.22 8.05
C ASN A 404 -10.57 -5.19 7.32
N GLY A 405 -11.30 -6.02 8.07
CA GLY A 405 -12.31 -6.89 7.48
C GLY A 405 -11.78 -7.94 6.49
N ILE A 406 -10.55 -8.43 6.68
CA ILE A 406 -10.00 -9.58 5.91
C ILE A 406 -10.51 -10.94 6.42
N GLY A 407 -11.56 -10.92 7.24
CA GLY A 407 -12.21 -12.11 7.78
C GLY A 407 -11.44 -12.74 8.94
N TYR A 408 -11.78 -13.98 9.24
CA TYR A 408 -11.12 -14.75 10.28
C TYR A 408 -9.67 -15.06 9.89
N LEU A 409 -8.75 -14.72 10.79
CA LEU A 409 -7.34 -15.09 10.67
C LEU A 409 -7.11 -16.45 11.31
N ASN A 410 -6.72 -17.39 10.47
CA ASN A 410 -6.64 -18.79 10.81
C ASN A 410 -5.16 -19.22 10.74
N LEU A 411 -4.50 -19.22 11.88
CA LEU A 411 -3.05 -19.30 11.97
C LEU A 411 -2.65 -20.61 12.63
N THR A 412 -1.36 -20.86 12.68
CA THR A 412 -0.78 -22.02 13.34
C THR A 412 0.23 -21.54 14.37
N LEU A 413 0.22 -22.16 15.54
CA LEU A 413 1.12 -21.84 16.63
C LEU A 413 2.22 -22.89 16.73
N TYR A 414 3.44 -22.40 16.85
CA TYR A 414 4.65 -23.17 17.04
C TYR A 414 5.36 -22.74 18.32
N ILE A 415 5.98 -23.71 19.00
CA ILE A 415 6.85 -23.48 20.15
C ILE A 415 8.16 -24.17 19.88
N ASN A 416 9.28 -23.45 19.98
CA ASN A 416 10.60 -24.02 19.67
C ASN A 416 10.68 -24.72 18.29
N GLN A 417 9.88 -24.27 17.31
CA GLN A 417 9.70 -24.86 15.97
C GLN A 417 8.84 -26.13 15.91
N ASP A 418 8.31 -26.61 17.02
CA ASP A 418 7.37 -27.73 17.07
C ASP A 418 5.93 -27.22 16.97
N TYR A 419 5.14 -27.87 16.11
CA TYR A 419 3.74 -27.53 15.90
C TYR A 419 2.95 -27.81 17.17
N LEU A 420 2.26 -26.80 17.69
CA LEU A 420 1.41 -26.94 18.86
C LEU A 420 -0.05 -27.13 18.46
N GLY A 421 -0.59 -26.24 17.63
CA GLY A 421 -2.02 -26.27 17.29
C GLY A 421 -2.48 -25.15 16.38
N TYR A 422 -3.79 -25.14 16.17
CA TYR A 422 -4.46 -24.20 15.27
C TYR A 422 -5.03 -23.01 16.03
N LEU A 423 -4.77 -21.81 15.52
CA LEU A 423 -5.27 -20.54 16.04
C LEU A 423 -6.39 -20.01 15.16
N SER A 424 -7.60 -19.93 15.70
CA SER A 424 -8.73 -19.27 15.04
C SER A 424 -8.95 -17.89 15.64
N GLY A 425 -8.80 -16.84 14.83
CA GLY A 425 -9.17 -15.49 15.24
C GLY A 425 -10.63 -15.42 15.64
N LEU A 426 -10.96 -14.66 16.69
CA LEU A 426 -12.35 -14.47 17.13
C LEU A 426 -12.93 -13.10 16.72
N THR A 427 -12.11 -12.27 16.09
CA THR A 427 -12.39 -10.86 15.73
C THR A 427 -12.27 -10.62 14.23
N PRO A 428 -13.15 -11.23 13.39
CA PRO A 428 -13.03 -11.16 11.92
C PRO A 428 -13.16 -9.74 11.35
N ASP A 429 -13.89 -8.88 12.05
CA ASP A 429 -14.14 -7.50 11.61
C ASP A 429 -12.94 -6.58 11.85
N VAL A 430 -12.08 -6.93 12.83
CA VAL A 430 -10.93 -6.11 13.20
C VAL A 430 -9.82 -6.26 12.17
N GLY A 431 -9.56 -7.48 11.70
CA GLY A 431 -8.45 -7.76 10.79
C GLY A 431 -7.12 -7.31 11.39
N VAL A 432 -6.29 -6.60 10.62
CA VAL A 432 -5.04 -5.98 11.10
C VAL A 432 -5.04 -4.49 10.72
N PRO A 433 -5.72 -3.63 11.51
CA PRO A 433 -5.75 -2.20 11.24
C PRO A 433 -4.35 -1.60 11.44
N ARG A 434 -4.10 -0.40 10.92
CA ARG A 434 -2.85 0.32 11.20
C ARG A 434 -2.73 0.66 12.68
N GLY A 435 -1.50 0.62 13.20
CA GLY A 435 -1.21 0.87 14.61
C GLY A 435 -1.48 -0.35 15.50
N LEU A 436 -1.72 -0.09 16.79
CA LEU A 436 -1.94 -1.13 17.79
C LEU A 436 -3.37 -1.69 17.69
N SER A 437 -3.47 -3.02 17.63
CA SER A 437 -4.73 -3.75 17.69
C SER A 437 -4.65 -4.89 18.69
N GLN A 438 -5.74 -5.10 19.44
CA GLN A 438 -5.89 -6.26 20.30
C GLN A 438 -6.66 -7.33 19.54
N GLN A 439 -6.07 -8.52 19.44
CA GLN A 439 -6.64 -9.68 18.76
C GLN A 439 -6.78 -10.82 19.75
N THR A 440 -7.88 -11.55 19.66
CA THR A 440 -8.07 -12.77 20.43
C THR A 440 -8.04 -13.95 19.48
N PHE A 441 -7.12 -14.89 19.73
CA PHE A 441 -7.03 -16.15 19.00
C PHE A 441 -7.43 -17.30 19.89
N ARG A 442 -8.31 -18.16 19.40
CA ARG A 442 -8.62 -19.43 20.03
C ARG A 442 -7.68 -20.49 19.54
N LEU A 443 -6.86 -21.02 20.43
CA LEU A 443 -6.01 -22.17 20.18
C LEU A 443 -6.75 -23.45 20.55
N PHE A 444 -6.69 -24.44 19.66
CA PHE A 444 -6.99 -25.82 19.99
C PHE A 444 -5.73 -26.67 19.81
N VAL A 445 -5.35 -27.39 20.87
CA VAL A 445 -4.22 -28.33 20.89
C VAL A 445 -4.79 -29.74 20.99
N ASP A 446 -4.54 -30.55 19.97
CA ASP A 446 -4.96 -31.95 19.95
C ASP A 446 -4.24 -32.76 21.05
N ILE A 447 -4.92 -33.75 21.62
CA ILE A 447 -4.32 -34.65 22.62
C ILE A 447 -3.06 -35.36 22.07
N ASP A 448 -2.99 -35.61 20.76
CA ASP A 448 -1.82 -36.20 20.11
C ASP A 448 -0.56 -35.31 20.23
N ASN A 449 -0.74 -34.00 20.44
CA ASN A 449 0.33 -33.03 20.65
C ASN A 449 0.66 -32.80 22.14
N HIS A 450 0.22 -33.70 23.03
CA HIS A 450 0.41 -33.56 24.47
C HIS A 450 1.86 -33.25 24.88
N SER A 451 2.85 -33.90 24.30
CA SER A 451 4.27 -33.63 24.64
C SER A 451 4.67 -32.16 24.39
N HIS A 452 4.21 -31.56 23.29
CA HIS A 452 4.48 -30.15 22.99
C HIS A 452 3.69 -29.21 23.92
N MET A 453 2.52 -29.66 24.37
CA MET A 453 1.72 -28.95 25.37
C MET A 453 2.42 -28.92 26.74
N VAL A 454 3.00 -30.04 27.17
CA VAL A 454 3.82 -30.10 28.40
C VAL A 454 5.04 -29.19 28.28
N ASP A 455 5.70 -29.18 27.12
CA ASP A 455 6.83 -28.30 26.86
C ASP A 455 6.43 -26.82 26.92
N MET A 456 5.25 -26.46 26.37
CA MET A 456 4.67 -25.12 26.51
C MET A 456 4.51 -24.73 27.98
N VAL A 457 3.81 -25.55 28.76
CA VAL A 457 3.49 -25.26 30.16
C VAL A 457 4.75 -25.18 31.00
N THR A 458 5.71 -26.06 30.74
CA THR A 458 7.02 -26.04 31.42
C THR A 458 7.78 -24.75 31.09
N ALA A 459 7.81 -24.34 29.82
CA ALA A 459 8.48 -23.10 29.41
C ALA A 459 7.80 -21.84 29.98
N LEU A 460 6.47 -21.86 30.14
CA LEU A 460 5.71 -20.83 30.83
C LEU A 460 6.10 -20.72 32.32
N ILE A 461 6.30 -21.86 32.99
CA ILE A 461 6.78 -21.89 34.39
C ILE A 461 8.22 -21.35 34.47
N ASP A 462 9.07 -21.69 33.51
CA ASP A 462 10.48 -21.26 33.43
C ASP A 462 10.66 -19.77 33.03
N ASN A 463 9.56 -19.03 32.84
CA ASN A 463 9.51 -17.59 32.61
C ASN A 463 10.13 -17.13 31.26
N TYR A 464 10.33 -18.05 30.32
CA TYR A 464 10.79 -17.72 28.97
C TYR A 464 10.28 -18.74 27.97
N VAL A 465 9.47 -18.27 27.03
CA VAL A 465 9.04 -19.08 25.88
C VAL A 465 8.96 -18.19 24.65
N GLN A 466 9.41 -18.73 23.52
CA GLN A 466 9.30 -18.09 22.21
C GLN A 466 8.26 -18.83 21.39
N TYR A 467 7.21 -18.09 21.01
CA TYR A 467 6.17 -18.56 20.11
C TYR A 467 6.45 -18.08 18.70
N PHE A 468 6.04 -18.89 17.73
CA PHE A 468 5.94 -18.47 16.33
C PHE A 468 4.50 -18.67 15.87
N ILE A 469 3.87 -17.60 15.41
CA ILE A 469 2.55 -17.64 14.80
C ILE A 469 2.75 -17.50 13.29
N THR A 470 2.34 -18.51 12.54
CA THR A 470 2.50 -18.54 11.09
C THR A 470 1.15 -18.65 10.40
N GLY A 471 1.04 -18.13 9.18
CA GLY A 471 -0.17 -18.21 8.35
C GLY A 471 -0.13 -19.30 7.28
N GLU A 472 0.67 -20.34 7.46
CA GLU A 472 0.88 -21.44 6.50
C GLU A 472 -0.34 -22.34 6.28
N SER A 473 -1.39 -22.18 7.09
CA SER A 473 -2.64 -22.92 6.94
C SER A 473 -3.27 -22.67 5.57
N SER A 474 -3.75 -23.74 4.92
CA SER A 474 -4.55 -23.62 3.68
C SER A 474 -5.84 -22.82 3.87
N ASP A 475 -6.30 -22.73 5.12
CA ASP A 475 -7.54 -22.09 5.54
C ASP A 475 -7.28 -20.78 6.28
N ALA A 476 -6.10 -20.16 6.09
CA ALA A 476 -5.69 -18.95 6.81
C ALA A 476 -6.61 -17.75 6.66
N THR A 477 -7.35 -17.72 5.55
CA THR A 477 -8.42 -16.76 5.28
C THR A 477 -9.37 -17.34 4.24
N ASP A 478 -10.62 -16.88 4.22
CA ASP A 478 -11.59 -17.17 3.17
C ASP A 478 -11.28 -16.43 1.85
N TYR A 479 -10.38 -15.45 1.88
CA TYR A 479 -10.06 -14.61 0.74
C TYR A 479 -8.79 -15.07 0.02
N THR A 480 -8.96 -15.68 -1.16
CA THR A 480 -7.84 -16.25 -1.92
C THR A 480 -6.76 -15.24 -2.29
N LEU A 481 -7.11 -13.96 -2.42
CA LEU A 481 -6.18 -12.87 -2.73
C LEU A 481 -5.09 -12.65 -1.68
N PHE A 482 -5.34 -13.04 -0.43
CA PHE A 482 -4.41 -12.83 0.69
C PHE A 482 -3.78 -14.13 1.20
N LYS A 483 -4.11 -15.29 0.62
CA LYS A 483 -3.59 -16.58 1.10
C LYS A 483 -2.07 -16.66 1.04
N ASP A 484 -1.46 -16.29 -0.09
CA ASP A 484 0.00 -16.36 -0.23
C ASP A 484 0.72 -15.35 0.67
N ALA A 485 0.12 -14.15 0.84
CA ALA A 485 0.63 -13.14 1.75
C ALA A 485 0.60 -13.61 3.20
N LEU A 486 -0.49 -14.25 3.63
CA LEU A 486 -0.57 -14.83 4.97
C LEU A 486 0.34 -16.06 5.12
N ALA A 487 0.57 -16.83 4.06
CA ALA A 487 1.45 -18.00 4.11
C ALA A 487 2.92 -17.66 4.42
N VAL A 488 3.39 -16.46 4.02
CA VAL A 488 4.73 -15.97 4.41
C VAL A 488 4.77 -15.28 5.77
N MET A 489 3.60 -15.11 6.41
CA MET A 489 3.51 -14.48 7.70
C MET A 489 4.20 -15.34 8.76
N ASN A 490 5.15 -14.75 9.49
CA ASN A 490 5.85 -15.40 10.58
C ASN A 490 6.12 -14.39 11.70
N MET A 491 5.20 -14.34 12.66
CA MET A 491 5.29 -13.49 13.84
C MET A 491 6.02 -14.23 14.95
N SER A 492 7.08 -13.63 15.49
CA SER A 492 7.74 -14.14 16.69
C SER A 492 7.29 -13.37 17.92
N ILE A 493 6.90 -14.10 18.97
CA ILE A 493 6.49 -13.54 20.24
C ILE A 493 7.39 -14.09 21.34
N ILE A 494 7.92 -13.20 22.17
CA ILE A 494 8.69 -13.57 23.35
C ILE A 494 7.81 -13.32 24.58
N TYR A 495 7.51 -14.37 25.33
CA TYR A 495 6.71 -14.29 26.54
C TYR A 495 7.58 -14.49 27.78
N THR A 496 7.52 -13.54 28.72
CA THR A 496 8.40 -13.48 29.90
C THR A 496 7.67 -13.22 31.22
N ASP A 497 6.34 -13.26 31.22
CA ASP A 497 5.52 -12.92 32.39
C ASP A 497 5.12 -14.12 33.26
N SER A 498 5.68 -15.31 32.96
CA SER A 498 5.38 -16.58 33.62
C SER A 498 3.86 -16.80 33.75
N THR A 499 3.35 -17.23 34.89
CA THR A 499 1.92 -17.52 35.08
C THR A 499 1.09 -16.30 35.47
N LYS A 500 1.62 -15.07 35.39
CA LYS A 500 0.91 -13.87 35.89
C LYS A 500 -0.26 -13.42 35.02
N ARG A 501 -0.23 -13.78 33.73
CA ARG A 501 -1.24 -13.44 32.72
C ARG A 501 -1.94 -14.70 32.21
N ILE A 502 -1.98 -15.74 33.03
CA ILE A 502 -2.58 -17.02 32.69
C ILE A 502 -3.70 -17.30 33.68
N ASP A 503 -4.90 -17.41 33.15
CA ASP A 503 -6.06 -17.88 33.89
C ASP A 503 -6.33 -19.35 33.56
N LEU A 504 -6.61 -20.14 34.58
CA LEU A 504 -7.01 -21.54 34.47
C LEU A 504 -8.45 -21.68 34.95
N ASN A 505 -9.35 -22.11 34.07
CA ASN A 505 -10.69 -22.50 34.45
C ASN A 505 -10.65 -23.76 35.34
N SER A 506 -11.69 -23.95 36.15
CA SER A 506 -11.92 -25.14 36.98
C SER A 506 -11.85 -26.49 36.26
N SER A 507 -12.03 -26.51 34.93
CA SER A 507 -11.84 -27.71 34.09
C SER A 507 -10.38 -28.05 33.83
N CYS A 508 -9.46 -27.11 34.07
CA CYS A 508 -8.05 -27.20 33.76
C CYS A 508 -7.21 -27.09 35.05
N ASP A 509 -6.48 -28.15 35.39
CA ASP A 509 -5.50 -28.11 36.47
C ASP A 509 -4.07 -28.17 35.88
N LEU A 510 -3.17 -27.33 36.40
CA LEU A 510 -1.76 -27.34 36.02
C LEU A 510 -1.12 -28.70 36.30
N VAL A 511 -1.59 -29.42 37.33
CA VAL A 511 -1.12 -30.79 37.60
C VAL A 511 -1.54 -31.72 36.49
N THR A 512 -2.81 -31.69 36.08
CA THR A 512 -3.32 -32.53 34.96
C THR A 512 -2.61 -32.22 33.64
N LEU A 513 -2.18 -30.97 33.42
CA LEU A 513 -1.40 -30.57 32.24
C LEU A 513 0.04 -31.11 32.22
N LEU A 514 0.57 -31.59 33.35
CA LEU A 514 1.97 -32.02 33.49
C LEU A 514 2.14 -33.51 33.78
N THR A 515 1.07 -34.21 34.19
CA THR A 515 1.18 -35.59 34.73
C THR A 515 0.51 -36.69 33.92
N ASP A 516 -0.52 -36.34 33.14
CA ASP A 516 -1.03 -37.26 32.11
C ASP A 516 -0.14 -37.20 30.86
#